data_AF-A0A4U5PB47-F1
#
_entry.id   AF-A0A4U5PB47-F1
#
_cell.length_a   1.000
_cell.length_b   1.000
_cell.length_c   1.000
_cell.angle_alpha   90.00
_cell.angle_beta   90.00
_cell.angle_gamma   90.00
#
_symmetry.space_group_name_H-M   'P 1'
#
loop_
_entity.id
_entity.type
_entity.pdbx_description
1 polymer ?
#
loop_
_entity_poly.entity_id
_entity_poly.type
_entity_poly.pdbx_seq_one_letter_code
_entity_poly.pdbx_strand_id
1 'polypeptide(L)'
;MYKAVPSWFIREEERVPELLANNEKTYWVPGQVREGRFKNWLEDARDWAVCRNRFWGTPIHLYPAKTEEIVCISSIEELEKLCGSKVTDLHGESIDHLIIPSMQRKGVLKRITEGSIAGSNPALCLTLRREKDVQAQEELSRSSENVGKYGADVLRLYLINSLVVRSENLNFREDRAKVIVKDVLLLWHNSYHYLVNGIRDYERKSGTEFVFNGKSTNAVDIWMLSFTNSRQTCSRRVEQVPPAHRRCAPNQILRHPEQGLHPLQQDPYERHRAASIS
;
A
#
# COMPACT_ATOMS: atom_id res chain seq x y z
N MET A 1 0.90 28.11 15.11
CA MET A 1 0.16 28.87 16.14
C MET A 1 -0.86 27.93 16.75
N TYR A 2 -0.86 27.76 18.08
CA TYR A 2 -1.87 26.94 18.76
C TYR A 2 -3.08 27.80 19.08
N LYS A 3 -4.29 27.29 18.82
CA LYS A 3 -5.57 27.98 19.06
C LYS A 3 -6.60 26.98 19.58
N ALA A 4 -7.39 27.39 20.56
CA ALA A 4 -8.55 26.62 21.01
C ALA A 4 -9.65 26.70 19.95
N VAL A 5 -10.00 25.55 19.39
CA VAL A 5 -11.06 25.37 18.39
C VAL A 5 -11.85 24.12 18.80
N PRO A 6 -13.19 24.15 18.76
CA PRO A 6 -13.99 22.94 19.01
C PRO A 6 -13.59 21.84 18.04
N SER A 7 -13.41 20.62 18.55
CA SER A 7 -13.03 19.46 17.74
C SER A 7 -13.57 18.17 18.36
N TRP A 8 -13.81 17.18 17.51
CA TRP A 8 -14.12 15.82 17.93
C TRP A 8 -12.82 15.02 18.09
N PHE A 9 -12.75 14.26 19.18
CA PHE A 9 -11.58 13.46 19.55
C PHE A 9 -11.98 11.99 19.67
N ILE A 10 -11.11 11.10 19.20
CA ILE A 10 -11.15 9.69 19.58
C ILE A 10 -10.25 9.54 20.81
N ARG A 11 -10.81 8.93 21.85
CA ARG A 11 -10.09 8.64 23.09
C ARG A 11 -9.09 7.51 22.85
N GLU A 12 -7.83 7.87 22.69
CA GLU A 12 -6.75 6.94 22.34
C GLU A 12 -5.81 6.70 23.53
N GLU A 13 -5.72 7.66 24.46
CA GLU A 13 -4.83 7.57 25.63
C GLU A 13 -5.09 6.30 26.47
N GLU A 14 -6.36 5.91 26.63
CA GLU A 14 -6.74 4.68 27.35
C GLU A 14 -6.36 3.39 26.62
N ARG A 15 -6.15 3.46 25.30
CA ARG A 15 -5.86 2.31 24.43
C ARG A 15 -4.37 2.14 24.14
N VAL A 16 -3.52 3.08 24.56
CA VAL A 16 -2.06 3.01 24.42
C VAL A 16 -1.48 1.65 24.85
N PRO A 17 -1.87 1.05 25.99
CA PRO A 17 -1.35 -0.27 26.39
C PRO A 17 -1.69 -1.38 25.38
N GLU A 18 -2.88 -1.36 24.80
CA GLU A 18 -3.32 -2.32 23.78
C GLU A 18 -2.56 -2.11 22.47
N LEU A 19 -2.39 -0.85 22.05
CA LEU A 19 -1.63 -0.50 20.86
C LEU A 19 -0.17 -0.95 20.96
N LEU A 20 0.47 -0.76 22.11
CA LEU A 20 1.83 -1.23 22.38
C LEU A 20 1.91 -2.77 22.31
N ALA A 21 0.98 -3.47 22.95
CA ALA A 21 0.91 -4.93 22.89
C ALA A 21 0.69 -5.47 21.47
N ASN A 22 -0.06 -4.76 20.64
CA ASN A 22 -0.26 -5.11 19.22
C ASN A 22 0.95 -4.76 18.36
N ASN A 23 1.66 -3.66 18.66
CA ASN A 23 2.90 -3.29 17.99
C ASN A 23 4.00 -4.34 18.22
N GLU A 24 4.09 -4.92 19.43
CA GLU A 24 5.04 -6.00 19.74
C GLU A 24 4.83 -7.25 18.88
N LYS A 25 3.56 -7.60 18.62
CA LYS A 25 3.17 -8.72 17.76
C LYS A 25 3.40 -8.44 16.27
N THR A 26 3.60 -7.18 15.89
CA THR A 26 3.76 -6.78 14.50
C THR A 26 5.20 -7.00 14.04
N TYR A 27 5.36 -7.56 12.84
CA TYR A 27 6.66 -7.73 12.21
C TYR A 27 7.06 -6.48 11.44
N TRP A 28 8.16 -5.84 11.86
CA TRP A 28 8.69 -4.63 11.24
C TRP A 28 10.05 -4.90 10.59
N VAL A 29 10.25 -4.31 9.41
CA VAL A 29 11.55 -4.27 8.75
C VAL A 29 11.87 -2.81 8.43
N PRO A 30 12.96 -2.24 8.97
CA PRO A 30 13.89 -2.83 9.92
C PRO A 30 13.33 -2.81 11.37
N GLY A 31 13.77 -3.76 12.21
CA GLY A 31 13.22 -3.98 13.56
C GLY A 31 13.35 -2.77 14.51
N GLN A 32 14.35 -1.93 14.30
CA GLN A 32 14.60 -0.71 15.07
C GLN A 32 13.44 0.31 14.97
N VAL A 33 12.63 0.25 13.91
CA VAL A 33 11.47 1.14 13.76
C VAL A 33 10.38 0.77 14.77
N ARG A 34 10.19 -0.53 15.02
CA ARG A 34 9.22 -1.04 16.00
C ARG A 34 9.54 -0.56 17.40
N GLU A 35 10.79 -0.75 17.83
CA GLU A 35 11.23 -0.53 19.21
C GLU A 35 11.65 0.92 19.48
N GLY A 36 12.02 1.66 18.43
CA GLY A 36 12.40 3.06 18.53
C GLY A 36 11.23 3.98 18.11
N ARG A 37 11.28 4.46 16.86
CA ARG A 37 10.44 5.58 16.40
C ARG A 37 8.94 5.37 16.62
N PHE A 38 8.42 4.19 16.29
CA PHE A 38 6.98 3.96 16.33
C PHE A 38 6.49 3.67 17.76
N LYS A 39 7.25 2.89 18.54
CA LYS A 39 6.94 2.66 19.96
C LYS A 39 6.96 3.97 20.76
N ASN A 40 8.01 4.78 20.64
CA ASN A 40 8.07 6.06 21.36
C ASN A 40 6.91 7.00 20.97
N TRP A 41 6.49 6.96 19.70
CA TRP A 41 5.32 7.73 19.24
C TRP A 41 4.00 7.22 19.85
N LEU A 42 3.85 5.90 20.03
CA LEU A 42 2.68 5.31 20.69
C LEU A 42 2.66 5.59 22.20
N GLU A 43 3.81 5.58 22.87
CA GLU A 43 3.92 5.86 24.31
C GLU A 43 3.46 7.29 24.66
N ASP A 44 3.78 8.26 23.80
CA ASP A 44 3.39 9.67 23.96
C ASP A 44 2.08 10.02 23.23
N ALA A 45 1.32 9.02 22.75
CA ALA A 45 0.10 9.26 21.99
C ALA A 45 -0.96 9.95 22.86
N ARG A 46 -1.52 11.04 22.33
CA ARG A 46 -2.61 11.81 22.92
C ARG A 46 -3.91 11.55 22.16
N ASP A 47 -5.02 11.96 22.72
CA ASP A 47 -6.32 11.84 22.07
C ASP A 47 -6.32 12.39 20.64
N TRP A 48 -6.85 11.59 19.72
CA TRP A 48 -6.73 11.86 18.31
C TRP A 48 -7.82 12.82 17.85
N ALA A 49 -7.43 14.05 17.51
CA ALA A 49 -8.31 15.02 16.86
C ALA A 49 -8.63 14.59 15.42
N VAL A 50 -9.79 13.95 15.23
CA VAL A 50 -10.23 13.42 13.94
C VAL A 50 -10.93 14.47 13.08
N CYS A 51 -11.63 15.41 13.72
CA CYS A 51 -12.36 16.45 13.01
C CYS A 51 -11.41 17.40 12.28
N ARG A 52 -11.73 17.67 11.01
CA ARG A 52 -11.10 18.72 10.20
C ARG A 52 -12.19 19.54 9.51
N ASN A 53 -12.03 20.86 9.57
CA ASN A 53 -12.85 21.78 8.80
C ASN A 53 -12.34 21.82 7.34
N ARG A 54 -12.81 20.86 6.52
CA ARG A 54 -12.46 20.68 5.11
C ARG A 54 -13.69 20.23 4.32
N PHE A 55 -13.80 20.72 3.09
CA PHE A 55 -14.87 20.36 2.16
C PHE A 55 -14.69 18.97 1.55
N TRP A 56 -13.45 18.57 1.25
CA TRP A 56 -13.15 17.28 0.61
C TRP A 56 -12.60 16.27 1.61
N GLY A 57 -13.38 15.21 1.84
CA GLY A 57 -13.06 14.09 2.72
C GLY A 57 -14.32 13.34 3.12
N THR A 58 -14.17 12.28 3.91
CA THR A 58 -15.30 11.48 4.36
C THR A 58 -16.05 12.22 5.47
N PRO A 59 -17.32 12.60 5.30
CA PRO A 59 -18.05 13.31 6.33
C PRO A 59 -18.23 12.47 7.60
N ILE A 60 -18.21 13.13 8.74
CA ILE A 60 -18.53 12.51 10.03
C ILE A 60 -20.05 12.48 10.19
N HIS A 61 -20.61 11.27 10.37
CA HIS A 61 -22.04 11.02 10.51
C HIS A 61 -22.53 11.16 11.96
N LEU A 62 -22.29 12.32 12.55
CA LEU A 62 -22.83 12.73 13.85
C LEU A 62 -23.89 13.82 13.65
N TYR A 63 -25.04 13.62 14.25
CA TYR A 63 -26.22 14.49 14.14
C TYR A 63 -26.65 14.95 15.53
N PRO A 64 -26.03 16.02 16.06
CA PRO A 64 -26.45 16.61 17.33
C PRO A 64 -27.80 17.33 17.21
N ALA A 65 -28.58 17.25 18.27
CA ALA A 65 -29.76 18.08 18.49
C ALA A 65 -29.36 19.47 18.98
N LYS A 66 -30.35 20.38 19.09
CA LYS A 66 -30.19 21.58 19.92
C LYS A 66 -30.12 21.25 21.43
N THR A 67 -30.46 20.02 21.80
CA THR A 67 -30.38 19.47 23.16
C THR A 67 -29.17 18.53 23.27
N GLU A 68 -28.98 17.87 24.41
CA GLU A 68 -27.85 16.94 24.66
C GLU A 68 -27.93 15.60 23.90
N GLU A 69 -28.83 15.47 22.91
CA GLU A 69 -28.98 14.24 22.12
C GLU A 69 -28.02 14.28 20.93
N ILE A 70 -27.22 13.23 20.75
CA ILE A 70 -26.33 13.04 19.59
C ILE A 70 -26.62 11.67 19.00
N VAL A 71 -26.99 11.64 17.72
CA VAL A 71 -27.21 10.39 16.97
C VAL A 71 -26.01 10.14 16.08
N CYS A 72 -25.43 8.94 16.19
CA CYS A 72 -24.36 8.45 15.34
C CYS A 72 -24.93 7.43 14.36
N ILE A 73 -24.76 7.67 13.06
CA ILE A 73 -25.30 6.79 12.02
C ILE A 73 -24.17 5.94 11.44
N SER A 74 -24.41 4.65 11.39
CA SER A 74 -23.40 3.65 11.06
C SER A 74 -23.49 3.13 9.63
N SER A 75 -24.63 3.35 8.94
CA SER A 75 -24.88 2.81 7.60
C SER A 75 -25.76 3.72 6.74
N ILE A 76 -25.67 3.53 5.41
CA ILE A 76 -26.51 4.23 4.43
C ILE A 76 -27.98 3.86 4.65
N GLU A 77 -28.29 2.59 4.88
CA GLU A 77 -29.67 2.14 5.11
C GLU A 77 -30.31 2.80 6.33
N GLU A 78 -29.55 2.96 7.41
CA GLU A 78 -30.00 3.65 8.61
C GLU A 78 -30.27 5.14 8.32
N LEU A 79 -29.40 5.79 7.54
CA LEU A 79 -29.59 7.17 7.10
C LEU A 79 -30.86 7.32 6.23
N GLU A 80 -31.07 6.43 5.26
CA GLU A 80 -32.22 6.46 4.36
C GLU A 80 -33.54 6.22 5.12
N LYS A 81 -33.54 5.29 6.09
CA LYS A 81 -34.71 5.02 6.95
C LYS A 81 -35.09 6.24 7.79
N LEU A 82 -34.10 6.97 8.31
CA LEU A 82 -34.32 8.12 9.19
C LEU A 82 -34.67 9.41 8.43
N CYS A 83 -34.03 9.65 7.28
CA CYS A 83 -34.28 10.82 6.44
C CYS A 83 -35.47 10.65 5.47
N GLY A 84 -35.86 9.40 5.17
CA GLY A 84 -36.89 9.08 4.17
C GLY A 84 -36.49 9.40 2.72
N SER A 85 -35.22 9.75 2.48
CA SER A 85 -34.67 10.09 1.17
C SER A 85 -33.57 9.10 0.80
N LYS A 86 -33.53 8.68 -0.47
CA LYS A 86 -32.45 7.83 -0.97
C LYS A 86 -31.18 8.64 -1.16
N VAL A 87 -30.05 8.10 -0.68
CA VAL A 87 -28.75 8.78 -0.72
C VAL A 87 -27.78 7.94 -1.55
N THR A 88 -27.39 8.45 -2.72
CA THR A 88 -26.43 7.77 -3.60
C THR A 88 -24.99 8.20 -3.34
N ASP A 89 -24.80 9.43 -2.89
CA ASP A 89 -23.49 10.03 -2.65
C ASP A 89 -23.39 10.55 -1.21
N LEU A 90 -22.27 10.24 -0.56
CA LEU A 90 -22.01 10.55 0.85
C LEU A 90 -21.05 11.72 1.04
N HIS A 91 -20.72 12.48 -0.02
CA HIS A 91 -19.96 13.71 0.14
C HIS A 91 -20.81 14.79 0.81
N GLY A 92 -20.15 15.75 1.47
CA GLY A 92 -20.81 16.78 2.28
C GLY A 92 -21.91 17.54 1.52
N GLU A 93 -21.67 17.91 0.27
CA GLU A 93 -22.66 18.61 -0.57
C GLU A 93 -23.99 17.87 -0.72
N SER A 94 -23.93 16.54 -0.78
CA SER A 94 -25.07 15.65 -0.98
C SER A 94 -25.81 15.32 0.32
N ILE A 95 -25.18 15.48 1.49
CA ILE A 95 -25.76 15.04 2.77
C ILE A 95 -26.00 16.17 3.78
N ASP A 96 -25.42 17.36 3.60
CA ASP A 96 -25.49 18.45 4.58
C ASP A 96 -26.89 19.05 4.73
N HIS A 97 -27.71 18.92 3.69
CA HIS A 97 -29.09 19.38 3.69
C HIS A 97 -30.05 18.36 4.34
N LEU A 98 -29.59 17.14 4.63
CA LEU A 98 -30.42 16.10 5.22
C LEU A 98 -30.76 16.43 6.67
N ILE A 99 -31.99 16.11 7.05
CA ILE A 99 -32.55 16.42 8.36
C ILE A 99 -33.14 15.14 8.93
N ILE A 100 -32.85 14.88 10.21
CA ILE A 100 -33.32 13.68 10.91
C ILE A 100 -34.29 14.08 12.03
N PRO A 101 -35.47 13.45 12.15
CA PRO A 101 -36.36 13.70 13.27
C PRO A 101 -35.78 13.15 14.59
N SER A 102 -35.83 13.94 15.66
CA SER A 102 -35.40 13.49 17.00
C SER A 102 -36.34 12.41 17.55
N MET A 103 -35.77 11.32 18.04
CA MET A 103 -36.52 10.24 18.70
C MET A 103 -37.14 10.70 20.03
N GLN A 104 -36.52 11.70 20.68
CA GLN A 104 -37.02 12.31 21.91
C GLN A 104 -38.09 13.41 21.67
N ARG A 105 -38.57 13.58 20.43
CA ARG A 105 -39.52 14.64 20.01
C ARG A 105 -39.06 16.07 20.32
N LYS A 106 -37.73 16.29 20.38
CA LYS A 106 -37.12 17.60 20.69
C LYS A 106 -36.66 18.37 19.46
N GLY A 107 -37.31 18.14 18.32
CA GLY A 107 -37.07 18.87 17.07
C GLY A 107 -36.29 18.06 16.03
N VAL A 108 -35.43 18.75 15.27
CA VAL A 108 -34.70 18.21 14.12
C VAL A 108 -33.19 18.18 14.39
N LEU A 109 -32.53 17.11 13.96
CA LEU A 109 -31.09 16.92 14.03
C LEU A 109 -30.47 17.30 12.68
N LYS A 110 -29.35 18.02 12.73
CA LYS A 110 -28.54 18.36 11.57
C LYS A 110 -27.15 17.79 11.75
N ARG A 111 -26.51 17.41 10.64
CA ARG A 111 -25.13 16.94 10.65
C ARG A 111 -24.21 18.02 11.20
N ILE A 112 -23.12 17.63 11.86
CA ILE A 112 -22.07 18.58 12.22
C ILE A 112 -21.51 19.26 10.96
N THR A 113 -21.44 20.60 10.99
CA THR A 113 -20.91 21.42 9.88
C THR A 113 -19.40 21.28 9.72
N GLU A 114 -18.70 20.89 10.80
CA GLU A 114 -17.26 20.74 10.83
C GLU A 114 -16.94 19.26 11.00
N GLY A 115 -16.39 18.61 9.98
CA GLY A 115 -15.90 17.26 10.18
C GLY A 115 -15.88 16.42 8.91
N SER A 116 -14.76 16.49 8.20
CA SER A 116 -14.32 15.40 7.33
C SER A 116 -13.17 14.67 8.02
N ILE A 117 -13.20 13.33 7.98
CA ILE A 117 -12.09 12.50 8.44
C ILE A 117 -10.94 12.65 7.44
N ALA A 118 -9.75 12.98 7.93
CA ALA A 118 -8.55 12.87 7.13
C ALA A 118 -8.15 11.38 7.05
N GLY A 119 -8.04 10.83 5.84
CA GLY A 119 -7.63 9.43 5.65
C GLY A 119 -6.33 9.13 6.38
N SER A 120 -6.34 8.11 7.23
CA SER A 120 -5.16 7.57 7.88
C SER A 120 -4.50 6.54 6.97
N ASN A 121 -3.17 6.55 6.90
CA ASN A 121 -2.41 5.52 6.20
C ASN A 121 -1.87 4.54 7.25
N PRO A 122 -2.45 3.33 7.38
CA PRO A 122 -2.19 2.48 8.54
C PRO A 122 -0.83 1.77 8.53
N ALA A 123 -0.02 1.87 7.47
CA ALA A 123 1.14 0.96 7.33
C ALA A 123 2.38 1.50 6.59
N LEU A 124 2.50 2.79 6.28
CA LEU A 124 3.60 3.24 5.41
C LEU A 124 4.80 3.80 6.18
N CYS A 125 5.78 2.94 6.45
CA CYS A 125 7.15 3.34 6.79
C CYS A 125 7.94 3.71 5.52
N LEU A 126 7.52 4.75 4.80
CA LEU A 126 8.36 5.43 3.82
C LEU A 126 8.36 6.91 4.16
N THR A 127 9.25 7.30 5.08
CA THR A 127 9.59 8.71 5.26
C THR A 127 10.80 9.01 4.38
N LEU A 128 10.58 9.24 3.08
CA LEU A 128 11.55 10.02 2.33
C LEU A 128 11.56 11.42 2.94
N ARG A 129 12.75 11.92 3.27
CA ARG A 129 12.92 13.26 3.84
C ARG A 129 12.27 14.27 2.89
N ARG A 130 11.12 14.83 3.30
CA ARG A 130 10.52 16.02 2.70
C ARG A 130 11.49 17.18 2.91
N GLU A 131 12.37 17.43 1.95
CA GLU A 131 12.82 18.79 1.72
C GLU A 131 11.67 19.52 1.00
N LYS A 132 11.41 20.76 1.44
CA LYS A 132 10.13 21.49 1.30
C LYS A 132 9.57 21.46 -0.14
N ASP A 133 8.32 21.00 -0.24
CA ASP A 133 7.22 21.08 -1.24
C ASP A 133 7.40 21.70 -2.66
N VAL A 134 8.50 22.34 -3.05
CA VAL A 134 8.72 22.86 -4.42
C VAL A 134 9.26 21.76 -5.36
N GLN A 135 9.83 20.68 -4.81
CA GLN A 135 10.52 19.64 -5.58
C GLN A 135 9.68 18.40 -5.93
N ALA A 136 8.47 18.22 -5.41
CA ALA A 136 7.73 16.97 -5.64
C ALA A 136 7.43 16.73 -7.14
N GLN A 137 7.12 17.79 -7.88
CA GLN A 137 6.84 17.71 -9.32
C GLN A 137 8.14 17.54 -10.14
N GLU A 138 9.23 18.19 -9.70
CA GLU A 138 10.55 18.07 -10.30
C GLU A 138 11.17 16.68 -10.06
N GLU A 139 10.99 16.11 -8.88
CA GLU A 139 11.40 14.75 -8.51
C GLU A 139 10.57 13.69 -9.23
N LEU A 140 9.28 13.91 -9.43
CA LEU A 140 8.43 13.01 -10.21
C LEU A 140 8.83 13.03 -11.69
N SER A 141 9.08 14.22 -12.27
CA SER A 141 9.64 14.33 -13.62
C SER A 141 11.02 13.67 -13.70
N ARG A 142 11.87 13.84 -12.68
CA ARG A 142 13.18 13.18 -12.59
C ARG A 142 13.05 11.67 -12.50
N SER A 143 12.03 11.16 -11.81
CA SER A 143 11.78 9.73 -11.71
C SER A 143 11.38 9.13 -13.06
N SER A 144 10.48 9.79 -13.80
CA SER A 144 10.06 9.37 -15.14
C SER A 144 11.21 9.47 -16.15
N GLU A 145 11.99 10.55 -16.09
CA GLU A 145 13.19 10.75 -16.90
C GLU A 145 14.24 9.67 -16.62
N ASN A 146 14.52 9.36 -15.35
CA ASN A 146 15.46 8.32 -14.97
C ASN A 146 15.00 6.93 -15.43
N VAL A 147 13.69 6.65 -15.39
CA VAL A 147 13.12 5.41 -15.96
C VAL A 147 13.34 5.38 -17.46
N GLY A 148 13.11 6.49 -18.17
CA GLY A 148 13.34 6.58 -19.61
C GLY A 148 14.82 6.41 -20.00
N LYS A 149 15.73 6.94 -19.19
CA LYS A 149 17.18 6.94 -19.46
C LYS A 149 17.88 5.62 -19.14
N TYR A 150 17.52 4.99 -18.01
CA TYR A 150 18.21 3.80 -17.49
C TYR A 150 17.35 2.53 -17.52
N GLY A 151 16.04 2.66 -17.68
CA GLY A 151 15.09 1.57 -17.53
C GLY A 151 14.62 1.39 -16.09
N ALA A 152 13.39 0.87 -15.93
CA ALA A 152 12.78 0.68 -14.62
C ALA A 152 13.53 -0.34 -13.74
N ASP A 153 14.14 -1.37 -14.33
CA ASP A 153 14.80 -2.43 -13.57
C ASP A 153 16.11 -1.99 -12.94
N VAL A 154 16.83 -1.06 -13.58
CA VAL A 154 18.02 -0.42 -12.99
C VAL A 154 17.63 0.32 -11.73
N LEU A 155 16.54 1.09 -11.76
CA LEU A 155 16.07 1.84 -10.60
C LEU A 155 15.56 0.92 -9.49
N ARG A 156 14.86 -0.18 -9.84
CA ARG A 156 14.45 -1.19 -8.85
C ARG A 156 15.65 -1.83 -8.17
N LEU A 157 16.63 -2.30 -8.94
CA LEU A 157 17.86 -2.88 -8.41
C LEU A 157 18.65 -1.87 -7.58
N TYR A 158 18.68 -0.61 -8.02
CA TYR A 158 19.32 0.48 -7.30
C TYR A 158 18.68 0.68 -5.92
N LEU A 159 17.35 0.77 -5.86
CA LEU A 159 16.62 0.96 -4.61
C LEU A 159 16.77 -0.24 -3.68
N ILE A 160 16.62 -1.47 -4.19
CA ILE A 160 16.74 -2.70 -3.39
C ILE A 160 18.14 -2.85 -2.80
N ASN A 161 19.18 -2.50 -3.57
CA ASN A 161 20.58 -2.60 -3.11
C ASN A 161 21.03 -1.37 -2.30
N SER A 162 20.16 -0.36 -2.13
CA SER A 162 20.49 0.85 -1.39
C SER A 162 20.15 0.74 0.10
N LEU A 163 20.61 1.74 0.85
CA LEU A 163 20.38 1.85 2.29
C LEU A 163 18.92 2.17 2.65
N VAL A 164 18.07 2.48 1.66
CA VAL A 164 16.64 2.77 1.89
C VAL A 164 15.90 1.58 2.51
N VAL A 165 16.31 0.34 2.18
CA VAL A 165 15.74 -0.89 2.74
C VAL A 165 16.04 -1.01 4.25
N ARG A 166 17.03 -0.27 4.75
CA ARG A 166 17.41 -0.17 6.17
C ARG A 166 16.87 1.09 6.84
N SER A 167 15.92 1.77 6.22
CA SER A 167 15.34 3.04 6.70
C SER A 167 16.34 4.18 6.85
N GLU A 168 17.38 4.20 6.02
CA GLU A 168 18.33 5.31 5.92
C GLU A 168 18.04 6.18 4.70
N ASN A 169 18.49 7.42 4.75
CA ASN A 169 18.32 8.36 3.64
C ASN A 169 19.16 7.94 2.43
N LEU A 170 18.56 8.09 1.24
CA LEU A 170 19.22 7.80 -0.03
C LEU A 170 19.33 9.06 -0.88
N ASN A 171 20.55 9.40 -1.25
CA ASN A 171 20.82 10.42 -2.26
C ASN A 171 21.07 9.71 -3.60
N PHE A 172 20.15 9.87 -4.54
CA PHE A 172 20.28 9.27 -5.87
C PHE A 172 21.51 9.82 -6.59
N ARG A 173 22.31 8.91 -7.16
CA ARG A 173 23.50 9.25 -7.96
C ARG A 173 23.50 8.45 -9.26
N GLU A 174 23.49 9.17 -10.38
CA GLU A 174 23.49 8.56 -11.71
C GLU A 174 24.67 7.64 -11.96
N ASP A 175 25.87 7.98 -11.47
CA ASP A 175 27.07 7.15 -11.63
C ASP A 175 26.87 5.74 -11.07
N ARG A 176 26.16 5.62 -9.94
CA ARG A 176 25.88 4.32 -9.32
C ARG A 176 24.82 3.53 -10.09
N ALA A 177 23.85 4.20 -10.73
CA ALA A 177 22.89 3.53 -11.61
C ALA A 177 23.59 2.95 -12.85
N LYS A 178 24.54 3.69 -13.43
CA LYS A 178 25.36 3.21 -14.57
C LYS A 178 26.21 1.99 -14.21
N VAL A 179 26.72 1.92 -12.98
CA VAL A 179 27.45 0.75 -12.48
C VAL A 179 26.56 -0.49 -12.49
N ILE A 180 25.29 -0.40 -12.06
CA ILE A 180 24.36 -1.54 -12.10
C ILE A 180 24.12 -2.03 -13.53
N VAL A 181 23.97 -1.10 -14.48
CA VAL A 181 23.82 -1.46 -15.90
C VAL A 181 25.04 -2.24 -16.39
N LYS A 182 26.25 -1.73 -16.15
CA LYS A 182 27.49 -2.31 -16.66
C LYS A 182 27.87 -3.63 -15.97
N ASP A 183 27.75 -3.68 -14.65
CA ASP A 183 28.31 -4.77 -13.86
C ASP A 183 27.31 -5.92 -13.64
N VAL A 184 26.01 -5.64 -13.74
CA VAL A 184 24.96 -6.64 -13.52
C VAL A 184 24.20 -6.93 -14.81
N LEU A 185 23.48 -5.95 -15.36
CA LEU A 185 22.55 -6.19 -16.46
C LEU A 185 23.28 -6.57 -17.75
N LEU A 186 24.36 -5.89 -18.09
CA LEU A 186 25.14 -6.19 -19.29
C LEU A 186 25.81 -7.57 -19.19
N LEU A 187 26.31 -7.94 -18.01
CA LEU A 187 26.89 -9.27 -17.79
C LEU A 187 25.83 -10.38 -17.94
N TRP A 188 24.65 -10.19 -17.38
CA TRP A 188 23.52 -11.13 -17.52
C TRP A 188 23.05 -11.23 -18.97
N HIS A 189 22.93 -10.08 -19.64
CA HIS A 189 22.53 -10.02 -21.04
C HIS A 189 23.53 -10.74 -21.96
N ASN A 190 24.82 -10.52 -21.76
CA ASN A 190 25.89 -11.20 -22.52
C ASN A 190 25.86 -12.72 -22.28
N SER A 191 25.64 -13.14 -21.03
CA SER A 191 25.56 -14.56 -20.68
C SER A 191 24.34 -15.24 -21.32
N TYR A 192 23.19 -14.56 -21.30
CA TYR A 192 21.97 -15.00 -21.97
C TYR A 192 22.16 -15.12 -23.48
N HIS A 193 22.75 -14.10 -24.12
CA HIS A 193 23.00 -14.13 -25.56
C HIS A 193 23.97 -15.25 -25.95
N TYR A 194 25.01 -15.49 -25.17
CA TYR A 194 25.92 -16.61 -25.39
C TYR A 194 25.17 -17.95 -25.35
N LEU A 195 24.29 -18.15 -24.36
CA LEU A 195 23.47 -19.36 -24.26
C LEU A 195 22.51 -19.52 -25.45
N VAL A 196 21.75 -18.48 -25.79
CA VAL A 196 20.77 -18.53 -26.89
C VAL A 196 21.44 -18.79 -28.23
N ASN A 197 22.60 -18.16 -28.47
CA ASN A 197 23.37 -18.41 -29.70
C ASN A 197 23.89 -19.85 -29.73
N GLY A 198 24.38 -20.37 -28.60
CA GLY A 198 24.81 -21.77 -28.49
C GLY A 198 23.68 -22.77 -28.76
N ILE A 199 22.47 -22.48 -28.25
CA ILE A 199 21.27 -23.31 -28.51
C ILE A 199 20.92 -23.29 -30.01
N ARG A 200 20.86 -22.10 -30.63
CA ARG A 200 20.56 -21.97 -32.06
C ARG A 200 21.56 -22.72 -32.95
N ASP A 201 22.84 -22.66 -32.58
CA ASP A 201 23.88 -23.38 -33.32
C ASP A 201 23.81 -24.90 -33.11
N TYR A 202 23.39 -25.35 -31.92
CA TYR A 202 23.09 -26.76 -31.68
C TYR A 202 21.94 -27.25 -32.56
N GLU A 203 20.79 -26.55 -32.52
CA GLU A 203 19.59 -26.92 -33.29
C GLU A 203 19.84 -26.95 -34.79
N ARG A 204 20.65 -26.01 -35.32
CA ARG A 204 21.05 -26.01 -36.73
C ARG A 204 21.88 -27.23 -37.11
N LYS A 205 22.75 -27.71 -36.21
CA LYS A 205 23.67 -28.83 -36.47
C LYS A 205 23.02 -30.20 -36.28
N SER A 206 22.18 -30.35 -35.25
CA SER A 206 21.52 -31.61 -34.93
C SER A 206 20.20 -31.80 -35.68
N GLY A 207 19.55 -30.72 -36.11
CA GLY A 207 18.21 -30.74 -36.70
C GLY A 207 17.10 -31.03 -35.66
N THR A 208 17.43 -31.01 -34.37
CA THR A 208 16.52 -31.30 -33.26
C THR A 208 16.44 -30.10 -32.31
N GLU A 209 15.24 -29.80 -31.82
CA GLU A 209 15.01 -28.74 -30.82
C GLU A 209 15.73 -29.04 -29.51
N PHE A 210 16.30 -28.01 -28.89
CA PHE A 210 16.98 -28.15 -27.61
C PHE A 210 15.97 -28.27 -26.46
N VAL A 211 16.05 -29.36 -25.69
CA VAL A 211 15.24 -29.58 -24.49
C VAL A 211 16.14 -29.75 -23.26
N PHE A 212 15.91 -28.94 -22.23
CA PHE A 212 16.67 -29.02 -20.99
C PHE A 212 16.25 -30.22 -20.13
N ASN A 213 17.19 -31.12 -19.80
CA ASN A 213 16.95 -32.34 -19.02
C ASN A 213 17.48 -32.27 -17.57
N GLY A 214 18.10 -31.17 -17.15
CA GLY A 214 18.52 -30.94 -15.75
C GLY A 214 19.53 -31.91 -15.14
N LYS A 215 20.01 -32.90 -15.90
CA LYS A 215 20.97 -33.92 -15.46
C LYS A 215 22.23 -33.82 -16.30
N SER A 216 23.36 -33.59 -15.65
CA SER A 216 24.68 -33.58 -16.28
C SER A 216 25.65 -34.43 -15.44
N THR A 217 26.60 -35.08 -16.11
CA THR A 217 27.69 -35.83 -15.49
C THR A 217 28.94 -34.97 -15.29
N ASN A 218 28.98 -33.77 -15.86
CA ASN A 218 30.12 -32.85 -15.72
C ASN A 218 30.17 -32.28 -14.30
N ALA A 219 31.35 -32.34 -13.67
CA ALA A 219 31.54 -31.85 -12.31
C ALA A 219 31.20 -30.35 -12.14
N VAL A 220 31.47 -29.53 -13.16
CA VAL A 220 31.18 -28.08 -13.14
C VAL A 220 29.67 -27.84 -13.22
N ASP A 221 28.95 -28.57 -14.07
CA ASP A 221 27.49 -28.45 -14.17
C ASP A 221 26.80 -28.89 -12.88
N ILE A 222 27.26 -30.00 -12.28
CA ILE A 222 26.76 -30.48 -11.00
C ILE A 222 27.01 -29.42 -9.91
N TRP A 223 28.20 -28.82 -9.88
CA TRP A 223 28.52 -27.74 -8.95
C TRP A 223 27.61 -26.53 -9.17
N MET A 224 27.43 -26.05 -10.41
CA MET A 224 26.54 -24.92 -10.72
C MET A 224 25.10 -25.19 -10.30
N LEU A 225 24.56 -26.38 -10.59
CA LEU A 225 23.22 -26.81 -10.18
C LEU A 225 23.09 -26.85 -8.65
N SER A 226 24.10 -27.39 -7.95
CA SER A 226 24.13 -27.43 -6.48
C SER A 226 24.13 -26.02 -5.88
N PHE A 227 24.88 -25.09 -6.48
CA PHE A 227 24.94 -23.69 -6.06
C PHE A 227 23.61 -22.98 -6.26
N THR A 228 22.95 -23.16 -7.42
CA THR A 228 21.62 -22.59 -7.68
C THR A 228 20.58 -23.12 -6.69
N ASN A 229 20.58 -24.43 -6.40
CA ASN A 229 19.66 -25.03 -5.42
C ASN A 229 19.91 -24.51 -3.98
N SER A 230 21.17 -24.28 -3.61
CA SER A 230 21.49 -23.66 -2.33
C SER A 230 20.95 -22.22 -2.22
N ARG A 231 20.94 -21.46 -3.32
CA ARG A 231 20.39 -20.09 -3.36
C ARG A 231 18.87 -20.08 -3.31
N GLN A 232 18.18 -21.04 -3.92
CA GLN A 232 16.73 -21.21 -3.76
C GLN A 232 16.36 -21.49 -2.30
N THR A 233 17.18 -22.26 -1.58
CA THR A 233 17.01 -22.45 -0.13
C THR A 233 17.16 -21.14 0.65
N CYS A 234 18.02 -20.22 0.18
CA CYS A 234 18.17 -18.88 0.75
C CYS A 234 17.00 -17.93 0.41
N SER A 235 16.23 -18.21 -0.65
CA SER A 235 14.96 -17.53 -0.96
C SER A 235 13.92 -17.69 0.18
N ARG A 236 14.11 -18.67 1.07
CA ARG A 236 13.37 -18.78 2.33
C ARG A 236 13.54 -17.58 3.26
N ARG A 237 14.53 -16.69 3.06
CA ARG A 237 14.62 -15.41 3.80
C ARG A 237 13.49 -14.45 3.45
N VAL A 238 12.95 -14.49 2.23
CA VAL A 238 11.72 -13.77 1.87
C VAL A 238 10.51 -14.43 2.57
N GLU A 239 10.58 -15.73 2.83
CA GLU A 239 9.55 -16.51 3.52
C GLU A 239 9.67 -16.53 5.06
N GLN A 240 10.76 -16.02 5.63
CA GLN A 240 10.92 -15.79 7.08
C GLN A 240 9.94 -14.72 7.61
N VAL A 241 9.24 -14.03 6.71
CA VAL A 241 8.01 -13.31 7.04
C VAL A 241 6.96 -14.36 7.46
N PRO A 242 6.47 -14.31 8.72
CA PRO A 242 5.47 -15.27 9.19
C PRO A 242 4.28 -15.30 8.23
N PRO A 243 3.71 -16.48 7.90
CA PRO A 243 2.66 -16.62 6.89
C PRO A 243 1.43 -15.73 7.15
N ALA A 244 1.13 -15.39 8.41
CA ALA A 244 0.08 -14.46 8.81
C ALA A 244 0.24 -13.03 8.26
N HIS A 245 1.46 -12.63 7.90
CA HIS A 245 1.81 -11.30 7.39
C HIS A 245 2.08 -11.27 5.87
N ARG A 246 1.93 -12.39 5.15
CA ARG A 246 2.07 -12.46 3.67
C ARG A 246 0.85 -11.89 2.91
N ARG A 247 0.04 -11.04 3.56
CA ARG A 247 -1.27 -10.57 3.05
C ARG A 247 -1.21 -9.47 1.97
N CYS A 248 -0.03 -9.24 1.38
CA CYS A 248 0.16 -8.28 0.28
C CYS A 248 0.65 -8.98 -1.00
N ALA A 249 0.13 -10.17 -1.30
CA ALA A 249 0.12 -10.67 -2.67
C ALA A 249 -1.14 -10.12 -3.37
N PRO A 250 -1.07 -9.65 -4.64
CA PRO A 250 -2.10 -8.83 -5.26
C PRO A 250 -3.46 -9.50 -5.56
N ASN A 251 -3.76 -10.70 -5.04
CA ASN A 251 -4.97 -11.46 -5.39
C ASN A 251 -5.80 -12.00 -4.21
N GLN A 252 -5.68 -11.45 -2.99
CA GLN A 252 -6.60 -11.81 -1.90
C GLN A 252 -7.29 -10.58 -1.31
N ILE A 253 -8.33 -10.13 -2.03
CA ILE A 253 -9.44 -9.40 -1.41
C ILE A 253 -10.04 -10.35 -0.36
N LEU A 254 -9.94 -9.97 0.91
CA LEU A 254 -10.56 -10.68 2.03
C LEU A 254 -12.08 -10.75 1.81
N ARG A 255 -12.59 -11.86 1.27
CA ARG A 255 -14.01 -12.21 1.42
C ARG A 255 -14.19 -12.75 2.83
N HIS A 256 -14.97 -12.03 3.64
CA HIS A 256 -15.49 -12.58 4.90
C HIS A 256 -16.36 -13.82 4.61
N PRO A 257 -16.33 -14.86 5.46
CA PRO A 257 -17.19 -16.01 5.30
C PRO A 257 -18.61 -15.68 5.79
N GLU A 258 -19.58 -15.99 4.93
CA GLU A 258 -21.01 -16.16 5.24
C GLU A 258 -21.83 -14.91 5.61
N GLN A 259 -22.15 -14.10 4.60
CA GLN A 259 -23.50 -13.55 4.44
C GLN A 259 -23.92 -13.72 2.97
N GLY A 260 -25.09 -14.32 2.74
CA GLY A 260 -25.59 -14.72 1.42
C GLY A 260 -25.64 -13.54 0.44
N LEU A 261 -24.93 -13.68 -0.67
CA LEU A 261 -24.91 -12.70 -1.76
C LEU A 261 -26.19 -12.82 -2.61
N HIS A 262 -27.02 -11.78 -2.59
CA HIS A 262 -27.97 -11.49 -3.66
C HIS A 262 -27.18 -10.97 -4.88
N PRO A 263 -27.54 -11.34 -6.13
CA PRO A 263 -26.79 -10.94 -7.33
C PRO A 263 -27.08 -9.49 -7.72
N LEU A 264 -26.13 -8.87 -8.46
CA LEU A 264 -26.06 -7.51 -9.07
C LEU A 264 -24.98 -6.66 -8.36
N GLN A 265 -23.95 -6.08 -8.98
CA GLN A 265 -23.77 -5.54 -10.35
C GLN A 265 -22.31 -5.79 -10.82
N GLN A 266 -22.15 -6.07 -12.11
CA GLN A 266 -20.84 -6.23 -12.79
C GLN A 266 -20.15 -4.86 -12.96
N ASP A 267 -18.84 -4.83 -12.71
CA ASP A 267 -17.97 -3.66 -12.87
C ASP A 267 -17.84 -3.27 -14.37
N PRO A 268 -18.12 -2.01 -14.75
CA PRO A 268 -18.06 -1.56 -16.15
C PRO A 268 -16.64 -1.49 -16.76
N TYR A 269 -15.56 -1.70 -16.00
CA TYR A 269 -14.19 -1.58 -16.53
C TYR A 269 -13.61 -2.85 -17.18
N GLU A 270 -14.28 -4.00 -17.13
CA GLU A 270 -13.77 -5.24 -17.75
C GLU A 270 -14.01 -5.35 -19.27
N ARG A 271 -14.84 -4.48 -19.87
CA ARG A 271 -15.20 -4.61 -21.30
C ARG A 271 -14.11 -4.19 -22.30
N HIS A 272 -13.08 -3.45 -21.88
CA HIS A 272 -12.09 -2.92 -22.83
C HIS A 272 -10.87 -3.81 -23.08
N ARG A 273 -10.69 -4.90 -22.31
CA ARG A 273 -9.50 -5.77 -22.45
C ARG A 273 -9.72 -7.01 -23.33
N ALA A 274 -10.97 -7.30 -23.73
CA ALA A 274 -11.33 -8.49 -24.50
C ALA A 274 -11.58 -8.23 -26.01
N ALA A 275 -11.40 -7.00 -26.50
CA ALA A 275 -11.75 -6.62 -27.89
C ALA A 275 -10.55 -6.41 -28.83
N SER A 276 -9.33 -6.79 -28.44
CA SER A 276 -8.11 -6.62 -29.24
C SER A 276 -7.36 -7.91 -29.54
N ILE A 277 -8.01 -9.07 -29.34
CA ILE A 277 -7.53 -10.37 -29.83
C ILE A 277 -8.71 -11.06 -30.53
N SER A 278 -8.92 -10.67 -31.79
CA SER A 278 -9.68 -11.41 -32.81
C SER A 278 -9.16 -10.99 -34.17
#